data_AF-A0AAV0Y6L8-F1
#
_entry.id   AF-A0AAV0Y6L8-F1
#
_cell.length_a   1.000
_cell.length_b   1.000
_cell.length_c   1.000
_cell.angle_alpha   90.00
_cell.angle_beta   90.00
_cell.angle_gamma   90.00
#
_symmetry.space_group_name_H-M   'P 1'
#
loop_
_entity.id
_entity.type
_entity.pdbx_description
1 polymer ?
#
loop_
_entity_poly.entity_id
_entity_poly.type
_entity_poly.pdbx_seq_one_letter_code
_entity_poly.pdbx_strand_id
1 'polypeptide(L)'
;MLYAVNKITNLKIVDLKYMETGHSYLEADDMHATIERYRKHKKIYTTREWALLISSARLNPDPYNVTTLIHSDFYDLNNLTSKVIQNTTKRTVNNLQDTSNGPVKVQWLKIKWLRFEKSKPNTIQYKYNLNDTEFYEIDVTLNSMY
;
A
#
# COMPACT_ATOMS: atom_id res chain seq x y z
N MET A 1 -3.38 -3.36 -3.67
CA MET A 1 -3.12 -2.73 -4.99
C MET A 1 -3.46 -3.65 -6.15
N LEU A 2 -2.94 -4.88 -6.21
CA LEU A 2 -3.24 -5.84 -7.29
C LEU A 2 -4.75 -5.98 -7.59
N TYR A 3 -5.56 -6.20 -6.56
CA TYR A 3 -7.02 -6.27 -6.68
C TYR A 3 -7.64 -5.00 -7.28
N ALA A 4 -7.19 -3.81 -6.86
CA ALA A 4 -7.73 -2.54 -7.31
C ALA A 4 -7.45 -2.30 -8.81
N VAL A 5 -6.22 -2.56 -9.26
CA VAL A 5 -5.83 -2.44 -10.69
C VAL A 5 -6.68 -3.36 -11.56
N ASN A 6 -6.95 -4.58 -11.10
CA ASN A 6 -7.75 -5.54 -11.86
C ASN A 6 -9.24 -5.18 -11.89
N LYS A 7 -9.78 -4.60 -10.80
CA LYS A 7 -11.22 -4.29 -10.69
C LYS A 7 -11.61 -2.94 -11.30
N ILE A 8 -10.77 -1.92 -11.18
CA ILE A 8 -11.10 -0.57 -11.64
C ILE A 8 -10.87 -0.49 -13.15
N THR A 9 -11.92 -0.20 -13.93
CA THR A 9 -11.90 -0.29 -15.40
C THR A 9 -10.83 0.60 -16.03
N ASN A 10 -10.73 1.84 -15.57
CA ASN A 10 -9.85 2.88 -16.10
C ASN A 10 -8.45 2.91 -15.45
N LEU A 11 -8.17 2.07 -14.46
CA LEU A 11 -6.87 2.01 -13.79
C LEU A 11 -5.95 1.00 -14.50
N LYS A 12 -4.88 1.48 -15.13
CA LYS A 12 -3.96 0.63 -15.91
C LYS A 12 -2.75 0.17 -15.11
N ILE A 13 -2.09 1.11 -14.42
CA ILE A 13 -0.85 0.88 -13.67
C ILE A 13 -0.94 1.62 -12.34
N VAL A 14 -0.45 1.00 -11.27
CA VAL A 14 -0.16 1.65 -9.99
C VAL A 14 1.30 1.43 -9.66
N ASP A 15 2.03 2.52 -9.44
CA ASP A 15 3.41 2.52 -8.98
C ASP A 15 3.47 3.01 -7.53
N LEU A 16 3.99 2.18 -6.63
CA LEU A 16 4.35 2.56 -5.26
C LEU A 16 5.86 2.72 -5.19
N LYS A 17 6.32 3.95 -4.95
CA LYS A 17 7.74 4.27 -4.78
C LYS A 17 7.99 4.61 -3.31
N TYR A 18 8.95 3.92 -2.71
CA TYR A 18 9.35 4.14 -1.32
C TYR A 18 10.61 5.00 -1.29
N MET A 19 10.63 5.98 -0.38
CA MET A 19 11.82 6.80 -0.15
C MET A 19 12.85 6.07 0.71
N GLU A 20 14.11 6.46 0.57
CA GLU A 20 15.14 6.05 1.51
C GLU A 20 14.90 6.73 2.87
N THR A 21 15.22 6.02 3.94
CA THR A 21 15.04 6.48 5.32
C THR A 21 15.82 7.78 5.57
N GLY A 22 15.16 8.82 6.10
CA GLY A 22 15.82 10.07 6.53
C GLY A 22 15.25 11.37 5.95
N HIS A 23 14.34 11.30 4.97
CA HIS A 23 13.76 12.48 4.30
C HIS A 23 12.24 12.39 4.11
N SER A 24 11.52 11.91 5.13
CA SER A 24 10.07 11.78 5.07
C SER A 24 9.40 13.06 5.58
N TYR A 25 9.18 14.03 4.68
CA TYR A 25 8.18 15.06 4.90
C TYR A 25 6.87 14.59 4.27
N LEU A 26 5.90 14.20 5.09
CA LEU A 26 4.58 13.82 4.61
C LEU A 26 3.62 14.98 4.87
N GLU A 27 3.03 15.54 3.82
CA GLU A 27 2.07 16.66 3.92
C GLU A 27 0.90 16.35 4.88
N ALA A 28 0.54 15.06 5.01
CA ALA A 28 -0.48 14.60 5.93
C ALA A 28 -0.14 14.83 7.42
N ASP A 29 1.14 14.97 7.76
CA ASP A 29 1.57 15.17 9.15
C ASP A 29 1.14 16.54 9.68
N ASP A 30 0.98 17.56 8.83
CA ASP A 30 0.47 18.86 9.25
C ASP A 30 -1.02 18.81 9.67
N MET A 31 -1.82 18.02 8.94
CA MET A 31 -3.22 17.77 9.32
C MET A 31 -3.30 17.04 10.67
N HIS A 32 -2.48 15.99 10.85
CA HIS A 32 -2.40 15.26 12.11
C HIS A 32 -1.97 16.18 13.27
N ALA A 33 -0.93 16.99 13.08
CA ALA A 33 -0.45 17.93 14.09
C ALA A 33 -1.52 18.97 14.47
N THR A 34 -2.30 19.44 13.49
CA THR A 34 -3.39 20.40 13.73
C THR A 34 -4.53 19.78 14.53
N ILE A 35 -4.96 18.56 14.17
CA ILE A 35 -5.99 17.80 14.91
C ILE A 35 -5.52 17.50 16.33
N GLU A 36 -4.27 17.06 16.51
CA GLU A 36 -3.70 16.73 17.82
C GLU A 36 -3.62 17.97 18.73
N ARG A 37 -3.13 19.09 18.19
CA ARG A 37 -3.09 20.38 18.90
C ARG A 37 -4.49 20.82 19.32
N TYR A 38 -5.47 20.71 18.44
CA TYR A 38 -6.86 21.05 18.74
C TYR A 38 -7.48 20.12 19.80
N ARG A 39 -7.06 18.84 19.82
CA ARG A 39 -7.56 17.81 20.75
C ARG A 39 -6.98 17.92 22.15
N LYS A 40 -5.77 18.46 22.35
CA LYS A 40 -4.97 18.37 23.59
C LYS A 40 -5.72 18.58 24.93
N HIS A 41 -6.76 19.41 24.96
CA HIS A 41 -7.55 19.71 26.17
C HIS A 41 -9.03 19.34 26.08
N LYS A 42 -9.42 18.56 25.07
CA LYS A 42 -10.80 18.10 24.87
C LYS A 42 -10.92 16.63 25.26
N LYS A 43 -11.94 16.31 26.07
CA LYS A 43 -12.30 14.93 26.36
C LYS A 43 -13.19 14.41 25.23
N ILE A 44 -12.93 13.17 24.82
CA ILE A 44 -13.64 12.50 23.74
C ILE A 44 -14.12 11.17 24.30
N TYR A 45 -15.42 10.95 24.26
CA TYR A 45 -16.11 9.80 24.84
C TYR A 45 -16.72 8.90 23.77
N THR A 46 -16.97 9.44 22.57
CA THR A 46 -17.60 8.70 21.47
C THR A 46 -16.84 8.88 20.16
N THR A 47 -17.00 7.92 19.24
CA THR A 47 -16.43 8.01 17.88
C THR A 47 -17.04 9.15 17.06
N ARG A 48 -18.31 9.51 17.33
CA ARG A 48 -18.96 10.66 16.69
C ARG A 48 -18.31 11.99 17.08
N GLU A 49 -17.88 12.12 18.33
CA GLU A 49 -17.15 13.31 18.79
C GLU A 49 -15.82 13.50 18.08
N TRP A 50 -15.16 12.41 17.65
CA TRP A 50 -13.98 12.52 16.79
C TRP A 50 -14.30 13.18 15.45
N ALA A 51 -15.42 12.83 14.82
CA ALA A 51 -15.80 13.44 13.55
C ALA A 51 -16.00 14.96 13.68
N LEU A 52 -16.68 15.40 14.75
CA LEU A 52 -16.88 16.82 15.06
C LEU A 52 -15.57 17.54 15.41
N LEU A 53 -14.69 16.88 16.17
CA LEU A 53 -13.41 17.45 16.56
C LEU A 53 -12.52 17.66 15.34
N ILE A 54 -12.43 16.64 14.48
CA ILE A 54 -11.64 16.70 13.25
C ILE A 54 -12.20 17.79 12.36
N SER A 55 -13.52 17.82 12.10
CA SER A 55 -14.08 18.85 11.21
C SER A 55 -13.78 20.27 11.69
N SER A 56 -13.70 20.48 13.01
CA SER A 56 -13.47 21.78 13.63
C SER A 56 -12.00 22.10 13.93
N ALA A 57 -11.06 21.20 13.62
CA ALA A 57 -9.65 21.34 14.00
C ALA A 57 -8.90 22.42 13.20
N ARG A 58 -9.25 22.60 11.93
CA ARG A 58 -8.69 23.64 11.05
C ARG A 58 -9.71 24.76 10.86
N LEU A 59 -9.27 26.00 11.04
CA LEU A 59 -10.10 27.18 10.81
C LEU A 59 -9.79 27.85 9.48
N ASN A 60 -8.51 27.92 9.10
CA ASN A 60 -8.03 28.50 7.85
C ASN A 60 -7.30 27.41 7.02
N PRO A 61 -7.49 27.35 5.69
CA PRO A 61 -8.41 28.18 4.89
C PRO A 61 -9.90 27.85 5.13
N ASP A 62 -10.20 26.63 5.58
CA ASP A 62 -11.55 26.15 5.84
C ASP A 62 -11.54 24.91 6.79
N PRO A 63 -12.66 24.63 7.48
CA PRO A 63 -12.88 23.38 8.22
C PRO A 63 -12.66 22.11 7.38
N TYR A 64 -12.24 21.02 8.02
CA TYR A 64 -12.08 19.75 7.30
C TYR A 64 -13.44 19.15 6.95
N ASN A 65 -13.59 18.67 5.71
CA ASN A 65 -14.72 17.84 5.32
C ASN A 65 -14.52 16.41 5.85
N VAL A 66 -15.36 15.97 6.78
CA VAL A 66 -15.23 14.65 7.43
C VAL A 66 -16.33 13.72 6.95
N THR A 67 -15.92 12.63 6.30
CA THR A 67 -16.81 11.53 5.93
C THR A 67 -16.66 10.40 6.96
N THR A 68 -17.76 10.01 7.59
CA THR A 68 -17.76 8.86 8.53
C THR A 68 -18.03 7.59 7.74
N LEU A 69 -17.14 6.60 7.89
CA LEU A 69 -17.27 5.29 7.28
C LEU A 69 -17.72 4.27 8.34
N ILE A 70 -18.48 3.27 7.90
CA ILE A 70 -18.92 2.14 8.71
C ILE A 70 -18.19 0.87 8.29
N HIS A 71 -18.29 -0.19 9.11
CA HIS A 71 -17.59 -1.46 8.87
C HIS A 71 -17.83 -2.03 7.47
N SER A 72 -19.06 -1.92 6.94
CA SER A 72 -19.40 -2.42 5.60
C SER A 72 -18.74 -1.66 4.44
N ASP A 73 -18.17 -0.48 4.70
CA ASP A 73 -17.44 0.29 3.68
C ASP A 73 -16.02 -0.25 3.46
N PHE A 74 -15.54 -1.11 4.37
CA PHE A 74 -14.21 -1.70 4.31
C PHE A 74 -14.25 -3.14 3.79
N TYR A 75 -13.28 -3.48 2.95
CA TYR A 75 -13.06 -4.85 2.52
C TYR A 75 -12.42 -5.68 3.64
N ASP A 76 -12.86 -6.94 3.79
CA ASP A 76 -12.14 -7.92 4.58
C ASP A 76 -10.83 -8.29 3.87
N LEU A 77 -9.75 -7.65 4.31
CA LEU A 77 -8.42 -7.82 3.71
C LEU A 77 -7.87 -9.23 3.94
N ASN A 78 -8.22 -9.91 5.03
CA ASN A 78 -7.73 -11.27 5.30
C ASN A 78 -8.33 -12.25 4.30
N ASN A 79 -9.65 -12.17 4.13
CA ASN A 79 -10.37 -12.97 3.13
C ASN A 79 -9.90 -12.63 1.71
N LEU A 80 -9.74 -11.35 1.40
CA LEU A 80 -9.27 -10.91 0.08
C LEU A 80 -7.85 -11.39 -0.23
N THR A 81 -6.91 -11.22 0.70
CA THR A 81 -5.50 -11.60 0.50
C THR A 81 -5.35 -13.10 0.36
N SER A 82 -6.02 -13.91 1.19
CA SER A 82 -5.97 -15.38 1.10
C SER A 82 -6.45 -15.92 -0.27
N LYS A 83 -7.36 -15.22 -0.93
CA LYS A 83 -7.88 -15.61 -2.26
C LYS A 83 -7.00 -15.12 -3.42
N VAL A 84 -6.34 -13.99 -3.24
CA VAL A 84 -5.63 -13.28 -4.33
C VAL A 84 -4.13 -13.56 -4.32
N ILE A 85 -3.53 -13.79 -3.15
CA ILE A 85 -2.07 -13.89 -2.99
C ILE A 85 -1.74 -15.20 -2.28
N GLN A 86 -1.13 -16.12 -3.01
CA GLN A 86 -0.67 -17.42 -2.52
C GLN A 86 0.87 -17.44 -2.35
N ASN A 87 1.60 -16.74 -3.22
CA ASN A 87 3.05 -16.60 -3.11
C ASN A 87 3.47 -15.17 -2.77
N THR A 88 4.27 -15.05 -1.72
CA THR A 88 4.90 -13.81 -1.26
C THR A 88 6.41 -13.95 -1.10
N THR A 89 6.99 -15.11 -1.36
CA THR A 89 8.37 -15.41 -0.97
C THR A 89 9.29 -15.67 -2.16
N LYS A 90 8.79 -16.36 -3.19
CA LYS A 90 9.59 -16.80 -4.34
C LYS A 90 9.45 -15.78 -5.47
N ARG A 91 10.58 -15.32 -5.98
CA ARG A 91 10.63 -14.53 -7.23
C ARG A 91 10.24 -15.45 -8.40
N THR A 92 9.55 -14.90 -9.40
CA THR A 92 9.35 -15.58 -10.68
C THR A 92 10.66 -15.59 -11.44
N VAL A 93 11.18 -16.78 -11.70
CA VAL A 93 12.43 -16.99 -12.42
C VAL A 93 12.10 -17.36 -13.87
N ASN A 94 12.46 -16.49 -14.81
CA ASN A 94 12.25 -16.74 -16.25
C ASN A 94 13.47 -17.39 -16.93
N ASN A 95 14.65 -17.36 -16.29
CA ASN A 95 15.92 -17.85 -16.86
C ASN A 95 16.56 -18.90 -15.94
N LEU A 96 16.98 -20.04 -16.51
CA LEU A 96 17.54 -21.21 -15.80
C LEU A 96 18.77 -20.89 -14.93
N GLN A 97 19.55 -19.85 -15.25
CA GLN A 97 20.80 -19.49 -14.55
C GLN A 97 20.61 -19.01 -13.10
N ASP A 98 19.43 -18.46 -12.76
CA ASP A 98 19.10 -18.01 -11.40
C ASP A 98 18.82 -19.19 -10.44
N THR A 99 18.74 -20.42 -10.95
CA THR A 99 18.36 -21.63 -10.16
C THR A 99 19.58 -22.37 -9.61
N SER A 100 20.80 -21.96 -9.97
CA SER A 100 22.04 -22.68 -9.64
C SER A 100 22.23 -22.93 -8.13
N ASN A 101 21.68 -22.05 -7.28
CA ASN A 101 21.74 -22.12 -5.81
C ASN A 101 20.35 -22.21 -5.14
N GLY A 102 19.31 -22.62 -5.88
CA GLY A 102 17.94 -22.73 -5.38
C GLY A 102 17.08 -21.47 -5.63
N PRO A 103 15.82 -21.45 -5.15
CA PRO A 103 14.86 -20.40 -5.47
C PRO A 103 15.27 -19.06 -4.86
N VAL A 104 15.36 -18.02 -5.70
CA VAL A 104 15.65 -16.65 -5.28
C VAL A 104 14.48 -16.09 -4.46
N LYS A 105 14.75 -15.71 -3.20
CA LYS A 105 13.76 -15.12 -2.30
C LYS A 105 13.64 -13.61 -2.49
N VAL A 106 12.44 -13.10 -2.32
CA VAL A 106 12.13 -11.66 -2.38
C VAL A 106 12.57 -10.97 -1.09
N GLN A 107 13.38 -9.91 -1.19
CA GLN A 107 13.82 -9.10 -0.05
C GLN A 107 12.92 -7.87 0.11
N TRP A 108 11.72 -8.06 0.67
CA TRP A 108 10.67 -7.02 0.76
C TRP A 108 11.15 -5.67 1.31
N LEU A 109 11.97 -5.69 2.37
CA LEU A 109 12.48 -4.46 3.01
C LEU A 109 13.42 -3.64 2.13
N LYS A 110 13.99 -4.23 1.08
CA LYS A 110 14.88 -3.52 0.15
C LYS A 110 14.15 -2.98 -1.08
N ILE A 111 12.87 -3.29 -1.24
CA ILE A 111 12.11 -2.86 -2.41
C ILE A 111 11.90 -1.35 -2.33
N LYS A 112 12.33 -0.65 -3.38
CA LYS A 112 12.11 0.79 -3.53
C LYS A 112 10.96 1.12 -4.47
N TRP A 113 10.57 0.17 -5.31
CA TRP A 113 9.49 0.36 -6.27
C TRP A 113 8.69 -0.93 -6.42
N LEU A 114 7.38 -0.88 -6.15
CA LEU A 114 6.40 -1.89 -6.54
C LEU A 114 5.52 -1.35 -7.68
N ARG A 115 5.32 -2.18 -8.70
CA ARG A 115 4.44 -1.89 -9.83
C ARG A 115 3.37 -2.97 -9.96
N PHE A 116 2.14 -2.54 -10.19
CA PHE A 116 0.98 -3.37 -10.44
C PHE A 116 0.37 -2.95 -11.77
N GLU A 117 0.25 -3.86 -12.72
CA GLU A 117 -0.22 -3.55 -14.06
C GLU A 117 -1.40 -4.46 -14.44
N LYS A 118 -2.41 -3.86 -15.07
CA LYS A 118 -3.64 -4.57 -15.48
C LYS A 118 -3.40 -5.62 -16.57
N SER A 119 -2.38 -5.43 -17.40
CA SER A 119 -1.96 -6.42 -18.41
C SER A 119 -1.37 -7.69 -17.78
N LYS A 120 -0.87 -7.61 -16.53
CA LYS A 120 -0.28 -8.71 -15.77
C LYS A 120 -1.01 -8.88 -14.43
N PRO A 121 -2.26 -9.38 -14.45
CA PRO A 121 -3.17 -9.32 -13.29
C PRO A 121 -2.71 -10.14 -12.07
N ASN A 122 -1.85 -11.12 -12.27
CA ASN A 122 -1.34 -12.03 -11.23
C ASN A 122 0.13 -11.75 -10.86
N THR A 123 0.70 -10.65 -11.37
CA THR A 123 2.13 -10.38 -11.20
C THR A 123 2.35 -9.09 -10.43
N ILE A 124 3.17 -9.16 -9.39
CA ILE A 124 3.73 -8.01 -8.72
C ILE A 124 5.12 -7.77 -9.30
N GLN A 125 5.35 -6.59 -9.85
CA GLN A 125 6.64 -6.20 -10.38
C GLN A 125 7.38 -5.34 -9.34
N TYR A 126 8.69 -5.51 -9.20
CA TYR A 126 9.45 -4.76 -8.20
C TYR A 126 10.90 -4.46 -8.60
N LYS A 127 11.48 -3.42 -7.99
CA LYS A 127 12.90 -3.05 -8.11
C LYS A 127 13.51 -2.74 -6.75
N TYR A 128 14.80 -3.04 -6.61
CA TYR A 128 15.59 -2.66 -5.45
C TYR A 128 16.24 -1.29 -5.63
N ASN A 129 16.62 -0.90 -6.85
CA ASN A 129 17.08 0.46 -7.15
C ASN A 129 16.16 1.15 -8.16
N LEU A 130 15.99 2.46 -8.02
CA LEU A 130 15.17 3.25 -8.92
C LEU A 130 15.78 3.39 -10.32
N ASN A 131 17.10 3.25 -10.42
CA ASN A 131 17.87 3.39 -11.67
C ASN A 131 17.91 2.09 -12.49
N ASP A 132 17.49 0.96 -11.92
CA ASP A 132 17.46 -0.31 -12.64
C ASP A 132 16.46 -0.20 -13.80
N THR A 133 16.81 -0.72 -14.98
CA THR A 133 15.95 -0.70 -16.16
C THR A 133 14.82 -1.72 -16.03
N GLU A 134 15.15 -2.94 -15.60
CA GLU A 134 14.26 -4.09 -15.57
C GLU A 134 13.59 -4.29 -14.20
N PHE A 135 12.35 -4.79 -14.22
CA PHE A 135 11.64 -5.20 -13.01
C PHE A 135 11.83 -6.69 -12.76
N TYR A 136 12.02 -7.05 -11.50
CA TYR A 136 11.80 -8.41 -11.03
C TYR A 136 10.30 -8.66 -10.90
N GLU A 137 9.89 -9.92 -11.00
CA GLU A 137 8.48 -10.31 -10.99
C GLU A 137 8.20 -11.34 -9.91
N ILE A 138 6.99 -11.28 -9.35
CA ILE A 138 6.44 -12.25 -8.41
C ILE A 138 5.06 -12.62 -8.94
N ASP A 139 4.89 -13.85 -9.39
CA ASP A 139 3.59 -14.42 -9.67
C ASP A 139 2.97 -14.86 -8.35
N VAL A 140 1.87 -14.21 -7.99
CA VAL A 140 1.19 -14.41 -6.71
C VAL A 140 0.38 -15.71 -6.67
N THR A 141 0.18 -16.37 -7.81
CA THR A 141 -0.59 -17.62 -7.93
C THR A 141 0.30 -18.87 -7.91
N LEU A 142 1.62 -18.70 -7.98
CA LEU A 142 2.54 -19.82 -7.80
C LEU A 142 2.29 -20.42 -6.41
N ASN A 143 1.90 -21.69 -6.34
CA ASN A 143 1.81 -22.37 -5.05
C ASN A 143 3.21 -22.44 -4.43
N SER A 144 3.41 -21.76 -3.30
CA SER A 144 4.52 -22.07 -2.41
C SER A 144 4.21 -23.38 -1.69
N MET A 145 4.16 -24.49 -2.43
CA MET A 145 4.42 -25.80 -1.84
C MET A 145 5.92 -25.88 -1.52
N TYR A 146 6.20 -26.55 -0.41
CA TYR A 146 7.42 -26.55 0.42
C TYR A 146 7.48 -25.44 1.45
#